data_AF-A0A7X6SZ56-F1
#
_entry.id   AF-A0A7X6SZ56-F1
#
_cell.length_a   1.000
_cell.length_b   1.000
_cell.length_c   1.000
_cell.angle_alpha   90.00
_cell.angle_beta   90.00
_cell.angle_gamma   90.00
#
_symmetry.space_group_name_H-M   'P 1'
#
loop_
_entity.id
_entity.type
_entity.pdbx_description
1 polymer ?
#
loop_
_entity_poly.entity_id
_entity_poly.type
_entity_poly.pdbx_seq_one_letter_code
_entity_poly.pdbx_strand_id
1 'polypeptide(L)'
;MKKLLFLILLLSVFGFLLFACSPSADSPDAADKEVRAAADTTTALVSDRESLIQLMDQYLDALVRHDSAGLPLAKDVKLVENAEITPIGKGLWENTTGPNMTEYKIYVADPLLGQIGFMGLLEEKGKPVQVGIRLKLVNGGITEIDHMIWRQIAEPMPEGLLKPRPGLVQRLDSSERVSREEMFRAANAYYDAIEQSDGNVAPFADECKRHEGGITAANNQEPVPED
;
A
#
# COMPACT_ATOMS: atom_id res chain seq x y z
N MET A 1 8.82 -32.56 -23.97
CA MET A 1 8.28 -32.91 -25.29
C MET A 1 7.85 -31.61 -25.99
N LYS A 2 8.03 -31.53 -27.31
CA LYS A 2 7.85 -30.34 -28.17
C LYS A 2 6.37 -30.09 -28.56
N LYS A 3 5.98 -28.79 -28.67
CA LYS A 3 4.95 -28.16 -29.56
C LYS A 3 3.45 -28.47 -29.24
N LEU A 4 2.40 -27.68 -29.52
CA LEU A 4 2.13 -26.47 -30.34
C LEU A 4 0.72 -25.87 -29.99
N LEU A 5 0.54 -24.54 -30.18
CA LEU A 5 -0.63 -23.69 -30.56
C LEU A 5 -2.08 -23.96 -30.06
N PHE A 6 -2.78 -22.88 -29.68
CA PHE A 6 -3.74 -22.20 -30.58
C PHE A 6 -3.97 -20.72 -30.19
N LEU A 7 -3.90 -19.84 -31.19
CA LEU A 7 -4.25 -18.41 -31.16
C LEU A 7 -5.63 -18.26 -31.82
N ILE A 8 -6.57 -17.55 -31.19
CA ILE A 8 -7.78 -17.06 -31.87
C ILE A 8 -7.87 -15.55 -31.66
N LEU A 9 -7.65 -14.84 -32.75
CA LEU A 9 -7.89 -13.43 -32.96
C LEU A 9 -9.29 -13.29 -33.58
N LEU A 10 -10.16 -12.44 -33.03
CA LEU A 10 -11.42 -12.04 -33.66
C LEU A 10 -11.44 -10.51 -33.77
N LEU A 11 -11.14 -10.03 -34.97
CA LEU A 11 -11.50 -8.69 -35.44
C LEU A 11 -12.98 -8.67 -35.82
N SER A 12 -13.68 -7.61 -35.42
CA SER A 12 -14.91 -7.16 -36.10
C SER A 12 -14.75 -5.70 -36.50
N VAL A 13 -14.80 -5.49 -37.81
CA VAL A 13 -14.79 -4.21 -38.52
C VAL A 13 -16.25 -3.80 -38.74
N PHE A 14 -16.60 -2.56 -38.40
CA PHE A 14 -17.69 -1.85 -39.07
C PHE A 14 -17.24 -0.41 -39.31
N GLY A 15 -17.15 -0.06 -40.59
CA GLY A 15 -16.91 1.31 -41.04
C GLY A 15 -18.22 2.03 -41.30
N PHE A 16 -18.22 3.35 -41.08
CA PHE A 16 -18.99 4.30 -41.86
C PHE A 16 -18.21 5.62 -41.89
N LEU A 17 -17.84 6.04 -43.10
CA LEU A 17 -17.24 7.35 -43.39
C LEU A 17 -18.34 8.20 -44.03
N LEU A 18 -18.62 9.36 -43.47
CA LEU A 18 -19.31 10.47 -44.15
C LEU A 18 -18.64 11.77 -43.71
N PHE A 19 -18.10 12.50 -44.68
CA PHE A 19 -17.47 13.81 -44.54
C PHE A 19 -18.53 14.91 -44.44
N ALA A 20 -18.32 15.88 -43.54
CA ALA A 20 -18.77 17.26 -43.70
C ALA A 20 -17.77 18.20 -43.01
N CYS A 21 -17.34 19.23 -43.73
CA CYS A 21 -16.31 20.19 -43.35
C CYS A 21 -16.94 21.45 -42.73
N SER A 22 -16.34 21.98 -41.67
CA SER A 22 -16.30 23.41 -41.33
C SER A 22 -15.02 23.69 -40.53
N PRO A 23 -14.23 24.73 -40.86
CA PRO A 23 -13.04 25.08 -40.10
C PRO A 23 -13.42 26.06 -38.99
N SER A 24 -13.42 25.60 -37.74
CA SER A 24 -13.26 26.49 -36.58
C SER A 24 -11.85 26.27 -36.04
N ALA A 25 -11.06 27.34 -36.07
CA ALA A 25 -9.71 27.38 -35.54
C ALA A 25 -9.76 27.29 -34.01
N ASP A 26 -9.54 26.09 -33.48
CA ASP A 26 -8.99 25.90 -32.16
C ASP A 26 -7.83 24.91 -32.29
N SER A 27 -6.66 25.31 -31.80
CA SER A 27 -5.42 24.54 -31.98
C SER A 27 -5.53 23.19 -31.25
N PRO A 28 -5.43 22.04 -31.94
CA PRO A 28 -5.47 20.71 -31.29
C PRO A 28 -4.22 20.44 -30.42
N ASP A 29 -3.19 21.28 -30.56
CA ASP A 29 -1.86 21.06 -29.98
C ASP A 29 -1.76 21.39 -28.48
N ALA A 30 -2.70 22.17 -27.93
CA ALA A 30 -2.71 22.54 -26.52
C ALA A 30 -3.37 21.45 -25.65
N ALA A 31 -4.54 20.95 -26.06
CA ALA A 31 -5.25 19.88 -25.37
C ALA A 31 -4.47 18.55 -25.43
N ASP A 32 -3.85 18.23 -26.57
CA ASP A 32 -3.02 17.03 -26.71
C ASP A 32 -1.72 17.10 -25.90
N LYS A 33 -1.15 18.30 -25.71
CA LYS A 33 0.00 18.52 -24.81
C LYS A 33 -0.40 18.42 -23.34
N GLU A 34 -1.55 18.94 -22.96
CA GLU A 34 -2.03 18.90 -21.58
C GLU A 34 -2.43 17.48 -21.16
N VAL A 35 -3.07 16.73 -22.07
CA VAL A 35 -3.38 15.30 -21.89
C VAL A 35 -2.11 14.45 -21.84
N ARG A 36 -1.11 14.73 -22.68
CA ARG A 36 0.20 14.04 -22.64
C ARG A 36 1.02 14.38 -21.41
N ALA A 37 1.05 15.65 -20.99
CA ALA A 37 1.78 16.08 -19.80
C ALA A 37 1.13 15.53 -18.51
N ALA A 38 -0.20 15.49 -18.45
CA ALA A 38 -0.93 14.81 -17.38
C ALA A 38 -0.64 13.31 -17.40
N ALA A 39 -0.75 12.64 -18.54
CA ALA A 39 -0.45 11.20 -18.65
C ALA A 39 1.02 10.85 -18.31
N ASP A 40 1.98 11.70 -18.68
CA ASP A 40 3.41 11.54 -18.38
C ASP A 40 3.68 11.72 -16.87
N THR A 41 3.03 12.70 -16.24
CA THR A 41 3.08 12.91 -14.78
C THR A 41 2.43 11.75 -14.04
N THR A 42 1.28 11.27 -14.51
CA THR A 42 0.52 10.15 -13.92
C THR A 42 1.23 8.80 -14.08
N THR A 43 1.98 8.60 -15.16
CA THR A 43 2.80 7.38 -15.37
C THR A 43 4.07 7.42 -14.52
N ALA A 44 4.67 8.60 -14.30
CA ALA A 44 5.83 8.79 -13.44
C ALA A 44 5.52 8.59 -11.94
N LEU A 45 4.29 8.86 -11.49
CA LEU A 45 3.87 8.66 -10.09
C LEU A 45 3.85 7.18 -9.65
N VAL A 46 3.83 6.22 -10.57
CA VAL A 46 3.71 4.77 -10.26
C VAL A 46 4.88 3.95 -10.80
N SER A 47 5.91 4.60 -11.36
CA SER A 47 6.95 3.90 -12.12
C SER A 47 7.92 3.09 -11.27
N ASP A 48 8.09 3.45 -9.99
CA ASP A 48 9.02 2.76 -9.10
C ASP A 48 8.63 2.84 -7.62
N ARG A 49 9.45 2.20 -6.78
CA ARG A 49 9.26 2.11 -5.32
C ARG A 49 9.29 3.48 -4.65
N GLU A 50 10.14 4.40 -5.10
CA GLU A 50 10.30 5.70 -4.44
C GLU A 50 9.11 6.60 -4.74
N SER A 51 8.61 6.61 -5.98
CA SER A 51 7.37 7.33 -6.33
C SER A 51 6.18 6.87 -5.49
N LEU A 52 6.05 5.55 -5.27
CA LEU A 52 4.99 5.01 -4.42
C LEU A 52 5.12 5.45 -2.96
N ILE A 53 6.35 5.51 -2.43
CA ILE A 53 6.60 5.98 -1.05
C ILE A 53 6.27 7.44 -0.92
N GLN A 54 6.69 8.27 -1.86
CA GLN A 54 6.37 9.69 -1.87
C GLN A 54 4.85 9.91 -1.91
N LEU A 55 4.12 9.11 -2.68
CA LEU A 55 2.65 9.15 -2.69
C LEU A 55 2.05 8.77 -1.33
N MET A 56 2.57 7.74 -0.67
CA MET A 56 2.11 7.37 0.68
C MET A 56 2.42 8.49 1.68
N ASP A 57 3.58 9.13 1.61
CA ASP A 57 3.91 10.26 2.48
C ASP A 57 2.96 11.44 2.23
N GLN A 58 2.66 11.77 0.97
CA GLN A 58 1.66 12.78 0.61
C GLN A 58 0.26 12.42 1.14
N TYR A 59 -0.10 11.13 1.12
CA TYR A 59 -1.36 10.64 1.67
C TYR A 59 -1.44 10.81 3.19
N LEU A 60 -0.37 10.49 3.91
CA LEU A 60 -0.27 10.68 5.36
C LEU A 60 -0.32 12.17 5.73
N ASP A 61 0.37 13.04 4.99
CA ASP A 61 0.31 14.49 5.20
C ASP A 61 -1.10 15.04 4.92
N ALA A 62 -1.78 14.52 3.91
CA ALA A 62 -3.17 14.88 3.60
C ALA A 62 -4.12 14.45 4.74
N LEU A 63 -3.93 13.27 5.34
CA LEU A 63 -4.67 12.82 6.52
C LEU A 63 -4.53 13.78 7.69
N VAL A 64 -3.33 14.33 7.93
CA VAL A 64 -3.11 15.30 9.02
C VAL A 64 -3.76 16.66 8.71
N ARG A 65 -3.74 17.09 7.45
CA ARG A 65 -4.33 18.37 7.02
C ARG A 65 -5.84 18.34 6.82
N HIS A 66 -6.45 17.15 6.89
CA HIS A 66 -7.87 16.91 6.56
C HIS A 66 -8.23 17.38 5.14
N ASP A 67 -7.28 17.32 4.21
CA ASP A 67 -7.42 17.86 2.85
C ASP A 67 -6.92 16.88 1.79
N SER A 68 -7.85 16.37 0.98
CA SER A 68 -7.58 15.41 -0.09
C SER A 68 -7.39 16.06 -1.47
N ALA A 69 -7.54 17.38 -1.60
CA ALA A 69 -7.58 18.06 -2.91
C ALA A 69 -6.28 17.93 -3.73
N GLY A 70 -5.16 17.57 -3.10
CA GLY A 70 -3.87 17.33 -3.75
C GLY A 70 -3.57 15.86 -4.08
N LEU A 71 -4.44 14.92 -3.71
CA LEU A 71 -4.21 13.50 -3.97
C LEU A 71 -4.79 13.10 -5.33
N PRO A 72 -4.14 12.18 -6.06
CA PRO A 72 -4.65 11.69 -7.33
C PRO A 72 -5.77 10.66 -7.11
N LEU A 73 -6.89 11.05 -6.48
CA LEU A 73 -8.01 10.15 -6.24
C LEU A 73 -8.79 9.89 -7.54
N ALA A 74 -9.05 8.62 -7.84
CA ALA A 74 -9.94 8.25 -8.92
C ALA A 74 -11.38 8.69 -8.59
N LYS A 75 -12.19 8.95 -9.63
CA LYS A 75 -13.58 9.40 -9.48
C LYS A 75 -14.44 8.43 -8.65
N ASP A 76 -14.13 7.15 -8.72
CA ASP A 76 -14.83 6.04 -8.06
C ASP A 76 -13.98 5.39 -6.95
N VAL A 77 -13.05 6.15 -6.35
CA VAL A 77 -12.22 5.66 -5.24
C VAL A 77 -13.06 5.09 -4.12
N LYS A 78 -12.63 3.94 -3.59
CA LYS A 78 -13.24 3.30 -2.41
C LYS A 78 -12.28 3.31 -1.24
N LEU A 79 -12.75 3.83 -0.13
CA LEU A 79 -12.08 3.73 1.16
C LEU A 79 -12.82 2.73 2.04
N VAL A 80 -12.07 1.80 2.62
CA VAL A 80 -12.53 0.87 3.65
C VAL A 80 -11.70 1.10 4.91
N GLU A 81 -12.35 1.34 6.04
CA GLU A 81 -11.71 1.49 7.34
C GLU A 81 -12.21 0.37 8.26
N ASN A 82 -11.30 -0.47 8.76
CA ASN A 82 -11.62 -1.63 9.61
C ASN A 82 -12.81 -2.47 9.07
N ALA A 83 -12.76 -2.78 7.77
CA ALA A 83 -13.79 -3.52 7.02
C ALA A 83 -15.13 -2.78 6.76
N GLU A 84 -15.23 -1.49 7.12
CA GLU A 84 -16.42 -0.66 6.85
C GLU A 84 -16.16 0.34 5.71
N ILE A 85 -17.08 0.42 4.74
CA ILE A 85 -16.99 1.41 3.66
C ILE A 85 -17.14 2.81 4.27
N THR A 86 -16.12 3.65 4.07
CA THR A 86 -16.03 4.97 4.70
C THR A 86 -15.85 6.05 3.63
N PRO A 87 -16.62 7.16 3.68
CA PRO A 87 -16.38 8.28 2.78
C PRO A 87 -15.01 8.93 2.99
N ILE A 88 -14.39 9.43 1.91
CA ILE A 88 -13.22 10.29 2.02
C ILE A 88 -13.56 11.50 2.90
N GLY A 89 -12.65 11.85 3.83
CA GLY A 89 -12.91 12.91 4.82
C GLY A 89 -13.59 12.43 6.11
N LYS A 90 -13.92 11.13 6.24
CA LYS A 90 -14.46 10.51 7.45
C LYS A 90 -13.50 9.48 8.05
N GLY A 91 -13.81 9.01 9.25
CA GLY A 91 -12.97 8.04 9.97
C GLY A 91 -11.64 8.65 10.37
N LEU A 92 -10.54 8.00 9.99
CA LEU A 92 -9.18 8.46 10.24
C LEU A 92 -8.95 9.88 9.69
N TRP A 93 -9.53 10.23 8.54
CA TRP A 93 -9.43 11.58 7.96
C TRP A 93 -9.98 12.67 8.87
N GLU A 94 -11.04 12.40 9.63
CA GLU A 94 -11.69 13.39 10.49
C GLU A 94 -11.03 13.48 11.86
N ASN A 95 -10.35 12.40 12.30
CA ASN A 95 -9.88 12.25 13.67
C ASN A 95 -8.35 12.37 13.82
N THR A 96 -7.57 12.26 12.75
CA THR A 96 -6.10 12.40 12.81
C THR A 96 -5.72 13.82 13.22
N THR A 97 -4.96 13.98 14.30
CA THR A 97 -4.53 15.29 14.81
C THR A 97 -3.05 15.57 14.62
N GLY A 98 -2.26 14.56 14.24
CA GLY A 98 -0.82 14.70 14.09
C GLY A 98 -0.17 13.53 13.33
N PRO A 99 1.08 13.74 12.89
CA PRO A 99 1.82 12.74 12.12
C PRO A 99 2.29 11.57 12.99
N ASN A 100 3.10 10.69 12.39
CA ASN A 100 3.77 9.62 13.13
C ASN A 100 4.56 10.16 14.32
N MET A 101 4.38 9.53 15.49
CA MET A 101 4.97 9.97 16.74
C MET A 101 6.34 9.34 17.02
N THR A 102 6.78 8.38 16.19
CA THR A 102 8.04 7.64 16.36
C THR A 102 8.77 7.44 15.03
N GLU A 103 9.90 6.74 15.06
CA GLU A 103 10.62 6.30 13.85
C GLU A 103 10.01 5.02 13.25
N TYR A 104 9.04 4.39 13.91
CA TYR A 104 8.41 3.16 13.44
C TYR A 104 7.58 3.42 12.18
N LYS A 105 8.17 3.07 11.03
CA LYS A 105 7.57 3.12 9.71
C LYS A 105 8.04 1.93 8.88
N ILE A 106 7.10 1.24 8.25
CA ILE A 106 7.38 0.15 7.32
C ILE A 106 6.61 0.45 6.02
N TYR A 107 7.34 0.52 4.91
CA TYR A 107 6.74 0.71 3.58
C TYR A 107 6.90 -0.56 2.74
N VAL A 108 5.79 -1.06 2.21
CA VAL A 108 5.71 -2.23 1.34
C VAL A 108 5.22 -1.77 -0.03
N ALA A 109 6.15 -1.34 -0.88
CA ALA A 109 5.85 -0.86 -2.22
C ALA A 109 5.91 -2.00 -3.25
N ASP A 110 4.88 -2.08 -4.09
CA ASP A 110 4.76 -3.05 -5.18
C ASP A 110 4.45 -2.31 -6.50
N PRO A 111 5.49 -1.82 -7.21
CA PRO A 111 5.32 -1.12 -8.48
C PRO A 111 4.66 -1.99 -9.55
N LEU A 112 4.89 -3.31 -9.53
CA LEU A 112 4.33 -4.23 -10.52
C LEU A 112 2.80 -4.26 -10.46
N LEU A 113 2.23 -4.19 -9.25
CA LEU A 113 0.80 -4.12 -9.06
C LEU A 113 0.28 -2.69 -8.81
N GLY A 114 1.14 -1.66 -8.83
CA GLY A 114 0.75 -0.30 -8.50
C GLY A 114 0.11 -0.20 -7.11
N GLN A 115 0.75 -0.78 -6.09
CA GLN A 115 0.24 -0.76 -4.71
C GLN A 115 1.32 -0.34 -3.73
N ILE A 116 0.91 0.31 -2.65
CA ILE A 116 1.78 0.53 -1.51
C ILE A 116 1.05 0.30 -0.20
N GLY A 117 1.68 -0.49 0.67
CA GLY A 117 1.33 -0.63 2.07
C GLY A 117 2.22 0.22 2.97
N PHE A 118 1.66 0.71 4.06
CA PHE A 118 2.34 1.40 5.14
C PHE A 118 1.90 0.80 6.47
N MET A 119 2.84 0.65 7.40
CA MET A 119 2.55 0.41 8.81
C MET A 119 3.32 1.41 9.65
N GLY A 120 2.64 2.09 10.57
CA GLY A 120 3.22 3.11 11.42
C GLY A 120 2.26 3.55 12.51
N LEU A 121 2.57 4.69 13.15
CA LEU A 121 1.62 5.36 14.02
C LEU A 121 1.13 6.66 13.39
N LEU A 122 0.00 7.14 13.89
CA LEU A 122 -0.50 8.50 13.76
C LEU A 122 -0.98 8.98 15.13
N GLU A 123 -1.26 10.27 15.25
CA GLU A 123 -1.94 10.80 16.42
C GLU A 123 -3.43 10.95 16.12
N GLU A 124 -4.29 10.42 17.01
CA GLU A 124 -5.74 10.62 17.00
C GLU A 124 -6.16 11.21 18.35
N LYS A 125 -6.67 12.44 18.37
CA LYS A 125 -7.15 13.13 19.60
C LYS A 125 -6.10 13.16 20.71
N GLY A 126 -4.83 13.42 20.35
CA GLY A 126 -3.71 13.49 21.29
C GLY A 126 -3.23 12.14 21.82
N LYS A 127 -3.62 11.02 21.19
CA LYS A 127 -3.17 9.67 21.54
C LYS A 127 -2.57 8.95 20.34
N PRO A 128 -1.57 8.07 20.53
CA PRO A 128 -1.04 7.26 19.46
C PRO A 128 -2.06 6.21 19.00
N VAL A 129 -2.19 6.06 17.69
CA VAL A 129 -2.91 4.94 17.06
C VAL A 129 -1.97 4.25 16.08
N GLN A 130 -1.93 2.92 16.09
CA GLN A 130 -1.18 2.17 15.08
C GLN A 130 -2.07 1.98 13.86
N VAL A 131 -1.52 2.25 12.68
CA VAL A 131 -2.24 2.15 11.40
C VAL A 131 -1.50 1.23 10.43
N GLY A 132 -2.28 0.43 9.72
CA GLY A 132 -1.91 -0.18 8.45
C GLY A 132 -2.71 0.49 7.34
N ILE A 133 -2.04 1.04 6.33
CA ILE A 133 -2.70 1.72 5.20
C ILE A 133 -2.26 1.07 3.90
N ARG A 134 -3.19 0.71 3.02
CA ARG A 134 -2.90 0.28 1.64
C ARG A 134 -3.51 1.26 0.66
N LEU A 135 -2.75 1.63 -0.37
CA LEU A 135 -3.21 2.37 -1.54
C LEU A 135 -3.06 1.50 -2.78
N LYS A 136 -4.10 1.45 -3.62
CA LYS A 136 -4.08 0.85 -4.96
C LYS A 136 -4.18 1.93 -6.01
N LEU A 137 -3.30 1.86 -7.00
CA LEU A 137 -3.31 2.73 -8.16
C LEU A 137 -3.74 1.97 -9.41
N VAL A 138 -4.54 2.63 -10.24
CA VAL A 138 -4.87 2.24 -11.61
C VAL A 138 -4.74 3.49 -12.46
N ASN A 139 -3.94 3.41 -13.53
CA ASN A 139 -3.66 4.55 -14.41
C ASN A 139 -3.25 5.81 -13.62
N GLY A 140 -2.42 5.63 -12.58
CA GLY A 140 -1.93 6.66 -11.66
C GLY A 140 -2.95 7.38 -10.79
N GLY A 141 -4.22 6.95 -10.79
CA GLY A 141 -5.21 7.35 -9.80
C GLY A 141 -5.34 6.32 -8.68
N ILE A 142 -5.49 6.77 -7.42
CA ILE A 142 -5.83 5.92 -6.27
C ILE A 142 -7.28 5.47 -6.42
N THR A 143 -7.49 4.16 -6.61
CA THR A 143 -8.82 3.54 -6.76
C THR A 143 -9.29 2.85 -5.50
N GLU A 144 -8.38 2.36 -4.66
CA GLU A 144 -8.71 1.68 -3.40
C GLU A 144 -7.80 2.17 -2.27
N ILE A 145 -8.40 2.33 -1.10
CA ILE A 145 -7.74 2.69 0.14
C ILE A 145 -8.25 1.74 1.23
N ASP A 146 -7.34 1.08 1.93
CA ASP A 146 -7.68 0.32 3.14
C ASP A 146 -6.99 0.96 4.34
N HIS A 147 -7.75 1.25 5.40
CA HIS A 147 -7.26 1.61 6.72
C HIS A 147 -7.54 0.46 7.68
N MET A 148 -6.50 -0.03 8.32
CA MET A 148 -6.57 -0.94 9.46
C MET A 148 -6.03 -0.18 10.68
N ILE A 149 -6.85 0.06 11.69
CA ILE A 149 -6.54 0.96 12.80
C ILE A 149 -6.64 0.22 14.11
N TRP A 150 -5.55 0.21 14.86
CA TRP A 150 -5.45 -0.34 16.21
C TRP A 150 -5.22 0.78 17.22
N ARG A 151 -6.20 0.97 18.12
CA ARG A 151 -6.21 2.07 19.11
C ARG A 151 -5.77 1.65 20.51
N GLN A 152 -5.62 0.34 20.76
CA GLN A 152 -5.28 -0.20 22.08
C GLN A 152 -3.76 -0.27 22.24
N ILE A 153 -3.10 0.89 22.17
CA ILE A 153 -1.66 0.99 22.42
C ILE A 153 -1.44 0.96 23.94
N ALA A 154 -0.52 0.10 24.40
CA ALA A 154 -0.17 0.03 25.81
C ALA A 154 0.53 1.32 26.28
N GLU A 155 0.37 1.65 27.56
CA GLU A 155 1.02 2.80 28.20
C GLU A 155 1.93 2.30 29.34
N PRO A 156 3.24 2.60 29.34
CA PRO A 156 3.95 3.39 28.32
C PRO A 156 4.02 2.68 26.96
N MET A 157 4.23 3.46 25.88
CA MET A 157 4.34 2.94 24.52
C MET A 157 5.39 1.81 24.43
N PRO A 158 5.06 0.63 23.88
CA PRO A 158 6.00 -0.48 23.74
C PRO A 158 7.21 -0.15 22.87
N GLU A 159 8.40 -0.65 23.25
CA GLU A 159 9.65 -0.41 22.50
C GLU A 159 9.56 -0.83 21.03
N GLY A 160 8.82 -1.92 20.76
CA GLY A 160 8.60 -2.43 19.40
C GLY A 160 7.82 -1.49 18.47
N LEU A 161 7.29 -0.36 18.97
CA LEU A 161 6.66 0.71 18.20
C LEU A 161 7.51 1.99 18.11
N LEU A 162 8.73 2.00 18.65
CA LEU A 162 9.61 3.18 18.59
C LEU A 162 10.40 3.23 17.27
N LYS A 163 10.89 2.08 16.79
CA LYS A 163 11.68 1.95 15.54
C LYS A 163 11.42 0.59 14.89
N PRO A 164 11.47 0.48 13.55
CA PRO A 164 11.28 -0.82 12.91
C PRO A 164 12.48 -1.73 13.19
N ARG A 165 12.23 -3.05 13.26
CA ARG A 165 13.32 -4.03 13.31
C ARG A 165 14.15 -3.93 12.02
N PRO A 166 15.50 -3.99 12.08
CA PRO A 166 16.35 -3.79 10.89
C PRO A 166 15.97 -4.68 9.69
N GLY A 167 15.65 -5.94 9.92
CA GLY A 167 15.25 -6.87 8.85
C GLY A 167 13.96 -6.52 8.12
N LEU A 168 13.07 -5.69 8.70
CA LEU A 168 11.83 -5.25 8.05
C LEU A 168 12.05 -4.11 7.04
N VAL A 169 13.18 -3.40 7.14
CA VAL A 169 13.51 -2.24 6.30
C VAL A 169 14.78 -2.44 5.47
N GLN A 170 15.52 -3.51 5.73
CA GLN A 170 16.70 -3.89 4.95
C GLN A 170 16.32 -4.22 3.51
N ARG A 171 17.06 -3.65 2.55
CA ARG A 171 17.00 -4.10 1.16
C ARG A 171 17.86 -5.33 0.98
N LEU A 172 17.25 -6.41 0.53
CA LEU A 172 17.96 -7.63 0.13
C LEU A 172 18.62 -7.47 -1.24
N ASP A 173 19.79 -8.07 -1.42
CA ASP A 173 20.42 -8.18 -2.72
C ASP A 173 19.57 -9.04 -3.64
N SER A 174 19.66 -8.81 -4.96
CA SER A 174 18.85 -9.53 -5.93
C SER A 174 19.00 -11.06 -5.84
N SER A 175 20.18 -11.54 -5.45
CA SER A 175 20.49 -12.97 -5.26
C SER A 175 19.90 -13.59 -3.99
N GLU A 176 19.53 -12.78 -3.00
CA GLU A 176 18.94 -13.23 -1.73
C GLU A 176 17.40 -13.24 -1.78
N ARG A 177 16.81 -12.64 -2.81
CA ARG A 177 15.36 -12.54 -2.98
C ARG A 177 14.80 -13.87 -3.46
N VAL A 178 13.71 -14.28 -2.83
CA VAL A 178 12.88 -15.37 -3.33
C VAL A 178 11.94 -14.87 -4.44
N SER A 179 11.35 -15.80 -5.18
CA SER A 179 10.36 -15.46 -6.20
C SER A 179 9.10 -14.84 -5.58
N ARG A 180 8.34 -14.10 -6.38
CA ARG A 180 7.04 -13.57 -5.95
C ARG A 180 6.06 -14.67 -5.52
N GLU A 181 6.07 -15.80 -6.22
CA GLU A 181 5.26 -16.96 -5.87
C GLU A 181 5.65 -17.50 -4.49
N GLU A 182 6.94 -17.57 -4.18
CA GLU A 182 7.43 -18.02 -2.88
C GLU A 182 7.01 -17.06 -1.76
N MET A 183 7.08 -15.73 -1.99
CA MET A 183 6.59 -14.75 -1.01
C MET A 183 5.10 -14.96 -0.71
N PHE A 184 4.28 -15.21 -1.73
CA PHE A 184 2.87 -15.50 -1.52
C PHE A 184 2.64 -16.82 -0.79
N ARG A 185 3.39 -17.87 -1.15
CA ARG A 185 3.32 -19.16 -0.45
C ARG A 185 3.66 -19.01 1.03
N ALA A 186 4.76 -18.34 1.34
CA ALA A 186 5.20 -18.08 2.71
C ALA A 186 4.16 -17.28 3.50
N ALA A 187 3.61 -16.21 2.91
CA ALA A 187 2.58 -15.39 3.56
C ALA A 187 1.28 -16.15 3.80
N ASN A 188 0.81 -16.95 2.84
CA ASN A 188 -0.43 -17.71 2.98
C ASN A 188 -0.30 -18.85 4.00
N ALA A 189 0.86 -19.50 4.07
CA ALA A 189 1.14 -20.57 5.03
C ALA A 189 1.04 -20.11 6.49
N TYR A 190 1.11 -18.79 6.75
CA TYR A 190 0.89 -18.22 8.08
C TYR A 190 -0.47 -18.60 8.68
N TYR A 191 -1.54 -18.57 7.87
CA TYR A 191 -2.88 -18.88 8.33
C TYR A 191 -3.02 -20.37 8.65
N ASP A 192 -2.46 -21.24 7.81
CA ASP A 192 -2.41 -22.68 8.05
C ASP A 192 -1.65 -23.00 9.35
N ALA A 193 -0.52 -22.31 9.61
CA ALA A 193 0.25 -22.47 10.83
C ALA A 193 -0.55 -22.08 12.08
N ILE A 194 -1.40 -21.04 12.01
CA ILE A 194 -2.30 -20.67 13.09
C ILE A 194 -3.38 -21.73 13.29
N GLU A 195 -4.10 -22.11 12.23
CA GLU A 195 -5.21 -23.07 12.33
C GLU A 195 -4.77 -24.42 12.89
N GLN A 196 -3.58 -24.86 12.51
CA GLN A 196 -2.99 -26.13 12.96
C GLN A 196 -2.25 -26.00 14.28
N SER A 197 -2.02 -24.77 14.76
CA SER A 197 -1.14 -24.50 15.91
C SER A 197 0.25 -25.12 15.77
N ASP A 198 0.80 -25.11 14.55
CA ASP A 198 2.11 -25.68 14.22
C ASP A 198 2.98 -24.66 13.49
N GLY A 199 4.00 -24.16 14.20
CA GLY A 199 4.96 -23.19 13.68
C GLY A 199 5.86 -23.73 12.57
N ASN A 200 5.90 -25.05 12.34
CA ASN A 200 6.69 -25.66 11.28
C ASN A 200 6.00 -25.60 9.91
N VAL A 201 4.72 -25.23 9.86
CA VAL A 201 3.93 -25.14 8.61
C VAL A 201 4.32 -23.92 7.78
N ALA A 202 4.57 -22.79 8.44
CA ALA A 202 5.04 -21.58 7.78
C ALA A 202 6.57 -21.50 7.83
N PRO A 203 7.23 -20.91 6.82
CA PRO A 203 8.68 -20.84 6.75
C PRO A 203 9.23 -19.70 7.62
N PHE A 204 8.99 -19.76 8.93
CA PHE A 204 9.59 -18.82 9.87
C PHE A 204 11.08 -19.11 10.03
N ALA A 205 11.88 -18.05 10.11
CA ALA A 205 13.26 -18.17 10.58
C ALA A 205 13.30 -18.53 12.07
N ASP A 206 14.37 -19.17 12.53
CA ASP A 206 14.53 -19.59 13.94
C ASP A 206 14.42 -18.40 14.91
N GLU A 207 14.89 -17.22 14.50
CA GLU A 207 14.84 -15.97 15.23
C GLU A 207 13.56 -15.14 15.00
N CYS A 208 12.59 -15.66 14.25
CA CYS A 208 11.37 -14.93 13.91
C CYS A 208 10.52 -14.65 15.15
N LYS A 209 10.41 -13.37 15.53
CA LYS A 209 9.49 -12.92 16.58
C LYS A 209 8.18 -12.40 16.00
N ARG A 210 7.06 -12.79 16.60
CA ARG A 210 5.73 -12.20 16.36
C ARG A 210 5.53 -11.04 17.31
N HIS A 211 5.18 -9.87 16.78
CA HIS A 211 4.84 -8.69 17.57
C HIS A 211 3.38 -8.32 17.35
N GLU A 212 2.67 -8.01 18.42
CA GLU A 212 1.29 -7.49 18.41
C GLU A 212 1.27 -6.19 19.20
N GLY A 213 0.85 -5.08 18.57
CA GLY A 213 0.85 -3.76 19.22
C GLY A 213 2.22 -3.36 19.78
N GLY A 214 3.32 -3.84 19.19
CA GLY A 214 4.69 -3.62 19.66
C GLY A 214 5.23 -4.62 20.67
N ILE A 215 4.39 -5.47 21.24
CA ILE A 215 4.74 -6.45 22.27
C ILE A 215 5.09 -7.78 21.61
N THR A 216 6.18 -8.43 22.03
CA THR A 216 6.52 -9.77 21.56
C THR A 216 5.48 -10.78 22.06
N ALA A 217 4.69 -11.32 21.14
CA ALA A 217 3.60 -12.26 21.44
C ALA A 217 4.03 -13.73 21.24
N ALA A 218 5.07 -14.00 20.45
CA ALA A 218 5.60 -15.35 20.26
C ALA A 218 7.11 -15.34 19.95
N ASN A 219 7.77 -16.46 20.28
CA ASN A 219 9.21 -16.67 20.18
C ASN A 219 10.02 -15.60 20.94
N ASN A 220 9.60 -15.27 22.17
CA ASN A 220 10.40 -14.41 23.02
C ASN A 220 11.62 -15.19 23.53
N GLN A 221 12.76 -14.96 22.90
CA GLN A 221 14.05 -15.57 23.28
C GLN A 221 14.82 -14.75 24.31
N GLU A 222 14.25 -13.63 24.79
CA GLU A 222 14.86 -12.87 25.87
C GLU A 222 14.74 -13.64 27.19
N PRO A 223 15.76 -13.59 28.06
CA PRO A 223 15.68 -14.22 29.37
C PRO A 223 14.47 -13.70 30.14
N VAL A 224 13.70 -14.60 30.74
CA VAL A 224 12.71 -14.20 31.75
C VAL A 224 13.49 -13.56 32.90
N PRO A 225 13.14 -12.35 33.39
CA PRO A 225 13.79 -11.78 34.55
C PRO A 225 13.78 -12.78 35.72
N GLU A 226 14.90 -12.95 36.40
CA GLU A 226 14.92 -13.73 37.64
C GLU A 226 14.09 -12.98 38.70
N ASP A 227 13.17 -13.69 39.36
CA ASP A 227 12.31 -13.19 40.45
C ASP A 227 13.12 -12.67 41.65
#